data_AF-A5EVU3-F1
#
_entry.id   AF-A5EVU3-F1
#
_cell.length_a   1.000
_cell.length_b   1.000
_cell.length_c   1.000
_cell.angle_alpha   90.00
_cell.angle_beta   90.00
_cell.angle_gamma   90.00
#
_symmetry.space_group_name_H-M   'P 1'
#
loop_
_entity.id
_entity.type
_entity.pdbx_description
1 polymer ?
#
loop_
_entity_poly.entity_id
_entity_poly.type
_entity_poly.pdbx_seq_one_letter_code
_entity_poly.pdbx_strand_id
1 'polypeptide(L)'
;MFEIGFWELVLVAIIGIVVVGPKRLPEVVRTLGLLLRKMRRTISSVRADIERELDLEEMRKLMSDVDEPLKKHVDQLNQSIWQAEYDLRQGGKNLLKMIDEPPYQEPPPAAHSVQTDAEAYRDTGIEPADKSSSPEHHHDDAAR
;
A
#
# COMPACT_ATOMS: atom_id res chain seq x y z
N MET A 1 2.84 0.71 -25.95
CA MET A 1 3.40 -0.09 -24.83
C MET A 1 3.46 -1.61 -25.13
N PHE A 2 3.35 -2.04 -26.39
CA PHE A 2 3.47 -3.44 -26.80
C PHE A 2 4.24 -3.56 -28.12
N GLU A 3 5.41 -2.94 -28.19
CA GLU A 3 6.34 -3.09 -29.31
C GLU A 3 7.06 -4.45 -29.25
N ILE A 4 6.35 -5.53 -28.87
CA ILE A 4 6.90 -6.88 -28.83
C ILE A 4 6.87 -7.40 -30.27
N GLY A 5 8.02 -7.40 -30.92
CA GLY A 5 8.18 -7.97 -32.24
C GLY A 5 7.92 -9.48 -32.23
N PHE A 6 7.70 -10.04 -33.43
CA PHE A 6 7.57 -11.48 -33.61
C PHE A 6 8.73 -12.25 -32.94
N TRP A 7 9.97 -11.72 -33.02
CA TRP A 7 11.12 -12.38 -32.41
C TRP A 7 11.12 -12.39 -30.89
N GLU A 8 10.68 -11.32 -30.25
CA GLU A 8 10.55 -11.26 -28.79
C GLU A 8 9.49 -12.23 -28.30
N LEU A 9 8.36 -12.36 -29.02
CA LEU A 9 7.33 -13.36 -28.69
C LEU A 9 7.91 -14.78 -28.73
N VAL A 10 8.67 -15.13 -29.77
CA VAL A 10 9.31 -16.45 -29.84
C VAL A 10 10.34 -16.63 -28.73
N LEU A 11 11.14 -15.61 -28.40
CA LEU A 11 12.09 -15.68 -27.29
C LEU A 11 11.38 -15.94 -25.95
N VAL A 12 10.28 -15.22 -25.69
CA VAL A 12 9.42 -15.45 -24.53
C VAL A 12 8.81 -16.85 -24.56
N ALA A 13 8.38 -17.34 -25.72
CA ALA A 13 7.87 -18.70 -25.87
C ALA A 13 8.96 -19.74 -25.54
N ILE A 14 10.20 -19.54 -25.98
CA ILE A 14 11.33 -20.42 -25.64
C ILE A 14 11.59 -20.40 -24.15
N ILE A 15 11.65 -19.21 -23.52
CA ILE A 15 11.84 -19.07 -22.08
C ILE A 15 10.70 -19.77 -21.33
N GLY A 16 9.46 -19.56 -21.76
CA GLY A 16 8.28 -20.24 -21.22
C GLY A 16 8.39 -21.75 -21.34
N ILE A 17 8.85 -22.26 -22.48
CA ILE A 17 9.10 -23.69 -22.71
C ILE A 17 10.23 -24.22 -21.82
N VAL A 18 11.28 -23.47 -21.54
CA VAL A 18 12.38 -23.92 -20.67
C VAL A 18 11.92 -23.95 -19.21
N VAL A 19 11.26 -22.89 -18.75
CA VAL A 19 10.79 -22.73 -17.36
C VAL A 19 9.64 -23.69 -17.07
N VAL A 20 8.62 -23.70 -17.92
CA VAL A 20 7.49 -24.61 -17.82
C VAL A 20 7.85 -25.95 -18.44
N GLY A 21 8.99 -26.20 -19.04
CA GLY A 21 9.32 -27.50 -19.63
C GLY A 21 8.50 -27.85 -20.89
N PRO A 22 9.15 -28.28 -21.99
CA PRO A 22 8.47 -28.58 -23.26
C PRO A 22 7.46 -29.72 -23.15
N LYS A 23 7.64 -30.61 -22.16
CA LYS A 23 6.76 -31.76 -21.95
C LYS A 23 5.44 -31.38 -21.27
N ARG A 24 5.45 -30.37 -20.38
CA ARG A 24 4.26 -30.00 -19.56
C ARG A 24 3.55 -28.72 -20.05
N LEU A 25 4.22 -27.80 -20.76
CA LEU A 25 3.55 -26.64 -21.39
C LEU A 25 2.37 -27.03 -22.31
N PRO A 26 2.52 -27.95 -23.29
CA PRO A 26 1.40 -28.35 -24.14
C PRO A 26 0.29 -29.05 -23.36
N GLU A 27 0.63 -29.72 -22.24
CA GLU A 27 -0.34 -30.36 -21.36
C GLU A 27 -1.20 -29.33 -20.60
N VAL A 28 -0.57 -28.25 -20.09
CA VAL A 28 -1.28 -27.12 -19.47
C VAL A 28 -2.18 -26.41 -20.47
N VAL A 29 -1.65 -26.08 -21.66
CA VAL A 29 -2.43 -25.44 -22.72
C VAL A 29 -3.59 -26.33 -23.17
N ARG A 30 -3.40 -27.66 -23.27
CA ARG A 30 -4.49 -28.60 -23.57
C ARG A 30 -5.52 -28.62 -22.46
N THR A 31 -5.12 -28.68 -21.21
CA THR A 31 -6.06 -28.72 -20.07
C THR A 31 -6.91 -27.46 -20.00
N LEU A 32 -6.27 -26.30 -20.04
CA LEU A 32 -6.96 -25.00 -20.07
C LEU A 32 -7.79 -24.85 -21.35
N GLY A 33 -7.22 -25.22 -22.50
CA GLY A 33 -7.90 -25.16 -23.79
C GLY A 33 -9.13 -26.06 -23.88
N LEU A 34 -9.08 -27.27 -23.28
CA LEU A 34 -10.23 -28.17 -23.17
C LEU A 34 -11.30 -27.58 -22.25
N LEU A 35 -10.91 -26.95 -21.14
CA LEU A 35 -11.83 -26.28 -20.23
C LEU A 35 -12.51 -25.07 -20.91
N LEU A 36 -11.72 -24.18 -21.51
CA LEU A 36 -12.17 -23.06 -22.33
C LEU A 36 -13.05 -23.52 -23.49
N ARG A 37 -12.71 -24.63 -24.16
CA ARG A 37 -13.51 -25.22 -25.24
C ARG A 37 -14.85 -25.74 -24.72
N LYS A 38 -14.88 -26.40 -23.57
CA LYS A 38 -16.13 -26.86 -22.93
C LYS A 38 -17.00 -25.66 -22.57
N MET A 39 -16.44 -24.65 -21.91
CA MET A 39 -17.15 -23.40 -21.58
C MET A 39 -17.70 -22.72 -22.85
N ARG A 40 -16.87 -22.58 -23.89
CA ARG A 40 -17.27 -22.00 -25.17
C ARG A 40 -18.39 -22.81 -25.83
N ARG A 41 -18.36 -24.14 -25.75
CA ARG A 41 -19.43 -25.00 -26.25
C ARG A 41 -20.73 -24.80 -25.48
N THR A 42 -20.69 -24.73 -24.16
CA THR A 42 -21.88 -24.44 -23.34
C THR A 42 -22.47 -23.08 -23.69
N ILE A 43 -21.64 -22.04 -23.86
CA ILE A 43 -22.09 -20.72 -24.30
C ILE A 43 -22.71 -20.80 -25.71
N SER A 44 -22.11 -21.59 -26.60
CA SER A 44 -22.62 -21.79 -27.96
C SER A 44 -23.90 -22.60 -28.02
N SER A 45 -24.07 -23.63 -27.17
CA SER A 45 -25.30 -24.41 -27.11
C SER A 45 -26.42 -23.59 -26.51
N VAL A 46 -26.14 -22.84 -25.43
CA VAL A 46 -27.12 -21.91 -24.84
C VAL A 46 -27.54 -20.86 -25.88
N ARG A 47 -26.61 -20.25 -26.64
CA ARG A 47 -26.99 -19.37 -27.76
C ARG A 47 -27.85 -20.08 -28.80
N ALA A 48 -27.50 -21.31 -29.17
CA ALA A 48 -28.23 -22.07 -30.17
C ALA A 48 -29.64 -22.48 -29.70
N ASP A 49 -29.78 -22.91 -28.45
CA ASP A 49 -31.07 -23.25 -27.82
C ASP A 49 -31.94 -22.00 -27.74
N ILE A 50 -31.34 -20.86 -27.37
CA ILE A 50 -32.04 -19.58 -27.37
C ILE A 50 -32.49 -19.17 -28.79
N GLU A 51 -31.64 -19.32 -29.80
CA GLU A 51 -31.99 -19.04 -31.20
C GLU A 51 -33.02 -20.03 -31.76
N ARG A 52 -33.07 -21.25 -31.21
CA ARG A 52 -33.96 -22.33 -31.65
C ARG A 52 -35.35 -22.24 -31.05
N GLU A 53 -35.46 -21.86 -29.78
CA GLU A 53 -36.71 -21.93 -29.02
C GLU A 53 -37.34 -20.54 -28.81
N LEU A 54 -36.57 -19.44 -28.83
CA LEU A 54 -37.07 -18.17 -28.30
C LEU A 54 -37.19 -17.07 -29.35
N ASP A 55 -38.43 -16.62 -29.49
CA ASP A 55 -38.82 -15.31 -29.94
C ASP A 55 -37.86 -14.25 -29.36
N LEU A 56 -37.51 -13.25 -30.16
CA LEU A 56 -36.43 -12.27 -29.89
C LEU A 56 -36.56 -11.57 -28.51
N GLU A 57 -37.73 -11.66 -27.87
CA GLU A 57 -38.10 -11.15 -26.55
C GLU A 57 -37.24 -11.73 -25.40
N GLU A 58 -36.99 -13.04 -25.33
CA GLU A 58 -36.30 -13.62 -24.16
C GLU A 58 -34.78 -13.37 -24.18
N MET A 59 -34.16 -13.35 -25.37
CA MET A 59 -32.78 -12.87 -25.54
C MET A 59 -32.65 -11.44 -25.05
N ARG A 60 -33.59 -10.59 -25.50
CA ARG A 60 -33.62 -9.18 -25.13
C ARG A 60 -33.79 -9.02 -23.63
N LYS A 61 -34.64 -9.84 -23.00
CA LYS A 61 -34.86 -9.82 -21.56
C LYS A 61 -33.60 -10.24 -20.78
N LEU A 62 -32.92 -11.32 -21.16
CA LEU A 62 -31.70 -11.76 -20.49
C LEU A 62 -30.55 -10.75 -20.62
N MET A 63 -30.37 -10.16 -21.80
CA MET A 63 -29.36 -9.09 -21.98
C MET A 63 -29.72 -7.84 -21.17
N SER A 64 -31.00 -7.45 -21.18
CA SER A 64 -31.47 -6.30 -20.39
C SER A 64 -31.32 -6.52 -18.89
N ASP A 65 -31.60 -7.74 -18.40
CA ASP A 65 -31.45 -8.12 -16.98
C ASP A 65 -29.98 -8.08 -16.51
N VAL A 66 -29.00 -8.20 -17.42
CA VAL A 66 -27.57 -8.07 -17.08
C VAL A 66 -27.09 -6.63 -17.22
N ASP A 67 -27.51 -5.93 -18.27
CA ASP A 67 -27.11 -4.55 -18.52
C ASP A 67 -27.66 -3.59 -17.45
N GLU A 68 -28.87 -3.81 -16.95
CA GLU A 68 -29.51 -2.93 -15.98
C GLU A 68 -28.81 -2.88 -14.60
N PRO A 69 -28.50 -4.01 -13.92
CA PRO A 69 -27.78 -3.99 -12.66
C PRO A 69 -26.33 -3.52 -12.83
N LEU A 70 -25.68 -3.83 -13.95
CA LEU A 70 -24.32 -3.37 -14.24
C LEU A 70 -24.26 -1.87 -14.49
N LYS A 71 -25.20 -1.31 -15.28
CA LYS A 71 -25.29 0.15 -15.47
C LYS A 71 -25.55 0.86 -14.14
N LYS A 72 -26.50 0.38 -13.34
CA LYS A 72 -26.77 0.96 -12.00
C LYS A 72 -25.54 0.87 -11.09
N HIS A 73 -24.81 -0.24 -11.09
CA HIS A 73 -23.56 -0.36 -10.32
C HIS A 73 -22.46 0.57 -10.84
N VAL A 74 -22.28 0.67 -12.16
CA VAL A 74 -21.29 1.57 -12.76
C VAL A 74 -21.65 3.02 -12.50
N ASP A 75 -22.92 3.40 -12.60
CA ASP A 75 -23.40 4.75 -12.30
C ASP A 75 -23.22 5.08 -10.81
N GLN A 76 -23.53 4.14 -9.91
CA GLN A 76 -23.29 4.29 -8.47
C GLN A 76 -21.79 4.41 -8.15
N LEU A 77 -20.93 3.62 -8.82
CA LEU A 77 -19.49 3.71 -8.69
C LEU A 77 -18.98 5.06 -9.20
N ASN A 78 -19.43 5.49 -10.39
CA ASN A 78 -19.07 6.79 -10.95
C ASN A 78 -19.47 7.93 -10.00
N GLN A 79 -20.67 7.87 -9.42
CA GLN A 79 -21.13 8.85 -8.43
C GLN A 79 -20.30 8.83 -7.14
N SER A 80 -19.86 7.65 -6.68
CA SER A 80 -18.98 7.53 -5.51
C SER A 80 -17.55 8.03 -5.77
N ILE A 81 -17.04 7.88 -6.99
CA ILE A 81 -15.70 8.34 -7.37
C ILE A 81 -15.61 9.88 -7.30
N TRP A 82 -16.65 10.60 -7.71
CA TRP A 82 -16.68 12.07 -7.57
C TRP A 82 -16.63 12.51 -6.10
N GLN A 83 -17.30 11.79 -5.20
CA GLN A 83 -17.25 12.10 -3.76
C GLN A 83 -15.89 11.76 -3.16
N ALA A 84 -15.27 10.65 -3.60
CA ALA A 84 -13.94 10.25 -3.16
C ALA A 84 -12.84 11.27 -3.51
N GLU A 85 -12.92 11.96 -4.65
CA GLU A 85 -11.94 13.02 -5.01
C GLU A 85 -11.98 14.18 -3.99
N TYR A 86 -13.18 14.56 -3.51
CA TYR A 86 -13.30 15.63 -2.50
C TYR A 86 -12.74 15.20 -1.15
N ASP A 87 -13.03 13.97 -0.71
CA ASP A 87 -12.53 13.44 0.56
C ASP A 87 -11.01 13.24 0.54
N LEU A 88 -10.45 12.72 -0.56
CA LEU A 88 -9.01 12.50 -0.70
C LEU A 88 -8.24 13.82 -0.80
N ARG A 89 -8.74 14.84 -1.52
CA ARG A 89 -8.10 16.15 -1.59
C ARG A 89 -8.10 16.89 -0.25
N GLN A 90 -9.14 16.72 0.56
CA GLN A 90 -9.20 17.35 1.88
C GLN A 90 -8.38 16.58 2.92
N GLY A 91 -8.51 15.25 2.97
CA GLY A 91 -7.70 14.40 3.82
C GLY A 91 -6.20 14.56 3.56
N GLY A 92 -5.80 14.60 2.29
CA GLY A 92 -4.42 14.84 1.87
C GLY A 92 -3.89 16.19 2.33
N LYS A 93 -4.70 17.27 2.27
CA LYS A 93 -4.31 18.59 2.78
C LYS A 93 -4.14 18.62 4.29
N ASN A 94 -4.98 17.90 5.04
CA ASN A 94 -4.87 17.83 6.50
C ASN A 94 -3.63 17.03 6.91
N LEU A 95 -3.30 15.95 6.19
CA LEU A 95 -2.04 15.24 6.38
C LEU A 95 -0.83 16.09 6.00
N LEU A 96 -0.92 16.87 4.91
CA LEU A 96 0.15 17.79 4.51
C LEU A 96 0.43 18.85 5.60
N LYS A 97 -0.62 19.36 6.25
CA LYS A 97 -0.49 20.32 7.36
C LYS A 97 0.12 19.71 8.62
N MET A 98 -0.16 18.44 8.93
CA MET A 98 0.48 17.75 10.05
C MET A 98 1.99 17.53 9.80
N ILE A 99 2.40 17.44 8.53
CA ILE A 99 3.81 17.30 8.15
C ILE A 99 4.51 18.67 8.16
N ASP A 100 3.81 19.75 7.79
CA ASP A 100 4.39 21.09 7.62
C ASP A 100 4.39 21.94 8.91
N GLU A 101 3.75 21.49 10.01
CA GLU A 101 3.79 22.23 11.27
C GLU A 101 5.14 22.02 12.00
N PRO A 102 6.01 23.05 12.10
CA PRO A 102 7.32 22.92 12.72
C PRO A 102 7.18 22.68 14.24
N PRO A 103 7.84 21.65 14.81
CA PRO A 103 7.49 21.11 16.11
C PRO A 103 8.28 21.77 17.25
N TYR A 104 8.16 23.09 17.46
CA TYR A 104 8.75 23.70 18.66
C TYR A 104 8.13 25.06 18.97
N GLN A 105 7.16 25.06 19.87
CA GLN A 105 6.87 26.22 20.72
C GLN A 105 7.65 26.00 22.03
N GLU A 106 8.64 26.85 22.31
CA GLU A 106 9.44 26.80 23.54
C GLU A 106 8.53 26.84 24.77
N PRO A 107 8.53 25.80 25.64
CA PRO A 107 7.76 25.81 26.86
C PRO A 107 8.39 26.80 27.85
N PRO A 108 7.62 27.71 28.49
CA PRO A 108 8.16 28.65 29.45
C PRO A 108 8.75 27.92 30.68
N PRO A 109 9.90 28.37 31.21
CA PRO A 109 10.62 27.69 32.29
C PRO A 109 9.83 27.77 33.60
N ALA A 110 9.08 26.70 33.92
CA ALA A 110 8.46 26.53 35.22
C ALA A 110 9.52 26.10 36.24
N ALA A 111 9.86 27.01 37.14
CA ALA A 111 10.73 26.81 38.28
C ALA A 111 10.20 25.69 39.19
N HIS A 112 10.69 24.46 39.00
CA HIS A 112 10.48 23.38 39.96
C HIS A 112 11.50 23.54 41.09
N SER A 113 11.07 24.21 42.16
CA SER A 113 11.73 24.17 43.47
C SER A 113 11.74 22.74 44.00
N VAL A 114 12.90 22.08 43.93
CA VAL A 114 13.16 20.78 44.53
C VAL A 114 13.18 20.95 46.04
N GLN A 115 12.10 20.51 46.70
CA GLN A 115 12.04 20.44 48.16
C GLN A 115 12.77 19.20 48.64
N THR A 116 13.78 19.46 49.45
CA THR A 116 14.75 18.55 50.04
C THR A 116 14.23 18.18 51.42
N ASP A 117 13.80 16.94 51.64
CA ASP A 117 13.50 16.40 52.97
C ASP A 117 13.65 14.88 52.95
N ALA A 118 14.86 14.39 53.17
CA ALA A 118 15.14 13.01 53.56
C ALA A 118 16.46 12.97 54.32
N GLU A 119 16.36 13.39 55.59
CA GLU A 119 17.40 13.26 56.58
C GLU A 119 17.88 11.82 56.75
N ALA A 120 19.13 11.72 57.20
CA ALA A 120 19.63 10.65 58.05
C ALA A 120 19.92 9.27 57.40
N TYR A 121 20.93 9.24 56.53
CA TYR A 121 21.96 8.20 56.61
C TYR A 121 23.27 8.85 57.08
N ARG A 122 23.31 9.17 58.39
CA ARG A 122 24.56 9.29 59.14
C ARG A 122 24.83 7.91 59.71
N ASP A 123 25.80 7.17 59.17
CA ASP A 123 26.65 6.22 59.92
C ASP A 123 27.49 5.34 58.99
N THR A 124 28.40 5.94 58.22
CA THR A 124 29.60 5.21 57.76
C THR A 124 30.75 6.21 57.78
N GLY A 125 31.47 6.22 58.91
CA GLY A 125 32.65 7.04 59.17
C GLY A 125 33.87 6.64 58.32
N ILE A 126 33.77 6.78 57.01
CA ILE A 126 34.94 6.83 56.14
C ILE A 126 35.42 8.28 56.11
N GLU A 127 36.45 8.53 56.90
CA GLU A 127 37.22 9.76 56.99
C GLU A 127 37.79 10.17 55.61
N PRO A 128 37.67 11.44 55.21
CA PRO A 128 38.13 11.92 53.90
C PRO A 128 39.53 12.53 54.02
N ALA A 129 40.55 11.96 53.38
CA ALA A 129 41.78 12.68 53.10
C ALA A 129 42.60 11.99 52.01
N ASP A 130 42.81 12.72 50.92
CA ASP A 130 44.12 12.92 50.29
C ASP A 130 44.02 12.90 48.75
N LYS A 131 43.56 14.01 48.19
CA LYS A 131 44.09 14.49 46.91
C LYS A 131 44.55 15.92 47.11
N SER A 132 45.64 16.04 47.85
CA SER A 132 46.55 17.17 47.77
C SER A 132 47.13 17.27 46.36
N SER A 133 46.44 17.99 45.47
CA SER A 133 47.05 18.65 44.31
C SER A 133 46.09 19.72 43.74
N SER A 134 45.87 20.76 44.53
CA SER A 134 45.64 22.13 44.03
C SER A 134 46.99 22.72 43.56
N PRO A 135 47.06 23.87 42.83
CA PRO A 135 46.04 24.54 42.03
C PRO A 135 46.58 25.06 40.67
N GLU A 136 45.66 25.49 39.80
CA GLU A 136 45.73 26.67 38.93
C GLU A 136 47.11 27.22 38.51
N HIS A 137 47.44 27.04 37.23
CA HIS A 137 48.15 28.06 36.45
C HIS A 137 47.15 28.48 35.36
N HIS A 138 46.47 29.63 35.47
CA HIS A 138 46.99 30.98 35.21
C HIS A 138 47.68 30.97 33.84
N HIS A 139 47.34 31.76 32.84
CA HIS A 139 46.54 32.98 32.70
C HIS A 139 46.57 33.19 31.17
N ASP A 140 45.56 33.87 30.62
CA ASP A 140 45.66 34.73 29.44
C ASP A 140 46.76 34.43 28.40
N ASP A 141 46.35 34.03 27.20
CA ASP A 141 46.88 34.77 26.06
C ASP A 141 45.74 35.41 25.29
N ALA A 142 45.74 36.72 25.41
CA ALA A 142 44.73 37.64 24.97
C ALA A 142 44.73 37.74 23.45
N ALA A 143 43.54 37.99 22.93
CA ALA A 143 43.33 38.56 21.63
C ALA A 143 44.28 39.75 21.36
N ARG A 144 45.06 39.64 20.29
CA ARG A 144 45.58 40.79 19.55
C ARG A 144 45.74 40.46 18.07
#